data_AF-A0A1T5FBW8-F1
#
_entry.id   AF-A0A1T5FBW8-F1
#
_cell.length_a   1.000
_cell.length_b   1.000
_cell.length_c   1.000
_cell.angle_alpha   90.00
_cell.angle_beta   90.00
_cell.angle_gamma   90.00
#
_symmetry.space_group_name_H-M   'P 1'
#
loop_
_entity.id
_entity.type
_entity.pdbx_description
1 polymer ?
#
loop_
_entity_poly.entity_id
_entity_poly.type
_entity_poly.pdbx_seq_one_letter_code
_entity_poly.pdbx_strand_id
1 'polypeptide(L)'
;MEPIVPPPSQQTVSRTFDTCRANTVQIVNGSIGITPIVPLALSGDGHERALAIADSAEMAVWRLNHGQAPMIKGAHLQLVYAEGEAEIQGICSWEILVPLGDAEVTVEYAIRFRPGWNLIRNRIVDFIESWSGAYQETYMIIDTVGVLPEDVAWFSQ
;
A
#
# COMPACT_ATOMS: atom_id res chain seq x y z
N MET A 1 10.45 2.94 -27.44
CA MET A 1 10.35 1.79 -26.51
C MET A 1 8.90 1.36 -26.52
N GLU A 2 8.63 0.08 -26.75
CA GLU A 2 7.29 -0.46 -26.50
C GLU A 2 7.00 -0.40 -24.98
N PRO A 3 5.76 -0.10 -24.57
CA PRO A 3 5.38 -0.13 -23.17
C PRO A 3 5.58 -1.53 -22.60
N ILE A 4 6.28 -1.65 -21.47
CA ILE A 4 6.35 -2.91 -20.73
C ILE A 4 4.98 -3.14 -20.09
N VAL A 5 4.23 -4.09 -20.64
CA VAL A 5 2.96 -4.55 -20.09
C VAL A 5 3.25 -5.78 -19.23
N PRO A 6 2.90 -5.77 -17.93
CA PRO A 6 3.07 -6.95 -17.08
C PRO A 6 2.18 -8.10 -17.56
N PRO A 7 2.45 -9.35 -17.14
CA PRO A 7 1.56 -10.47 -17.43
C PRO A 7 0.13 -10.18 -16.94
N PRO A 8 -0.89 -10.86 -17.51
CA PRO A 8 -2.29 -10.66 -17.13
C PRO A 8 -2.48 -10.71 -15.62
N SER A 9 -3.27 -9.78 -15.09
CA SER A 9 -3.43 -9.69 -13.65
C SER A 9 -4.11 -10.94 -13.07
N GLN A 10 -3.66 -11.37 -11.89
CA GLN A 10 -4.29 -12.43 -11.09
C GLN A 10 -5.27 -11.88 -10.04
N GLN A 11 -5.46 -10.56 -9.97
CA GLN A 11 -6.32 -9.90 -9.00
C GLN A 11 -7.05 -8.68 -9.61
N THR A 12 -8.27 -8.43 -9.14
CA THR A 12 -9.04 -7.26 -9.57
C THR A 12 -9.08 -6.20 -8.48
N VAL A 13 -9.41 -4.98 -8.85
CA VAL A 13 -9.63 -3.88 -7.90
C VAL A 13 -10.55 -4.31 -6.75
N SER A 14 -11.72 -4.88 -7.04
CA SER A 14 -12.61 -5.38 -5.99
C SER A 14 -11.94 -6.47 -5.15
N ARG A 15 -11.29 -7.48 -5.75
CA ARG A 15 -10.67 -8.55 -4.94
C ARG A 15 -9.60 -8.02 -3.98
N THR A 16 -8.90 -6.95 -4.34
CA THR A 16 -7.85 -6.34 -3.51
C THR A 16 -8.40 -5.42 -2.42
N PHE A 17 -9.47 -4.66 -2.70
CA PHE A 17 -9.95 -3.60 -1.80
C PHE A 17 -11.34 -3.85 -1.19
N ASP A 18 -12.08 -4.86 -1.65
CA ASP A 18 -13.38 -5.30 -1.12
C ASP A 18 -13.23 -6.18 0.15
N THR A 19 -12.20 -5.90 0.95
CA THR A 19 -12.03 -6.51 2.27
C THR A 19 -12.82 -5.76 3.34
N CYS A 20 -13.27 -4.55 3.03
CA CYS A 20 -14.05 -3.73 3.94
C CYS A 20 -15.54 -4.06 3.89
N ARG A 21 -16.07 -4.68 4.95
CA ARG A 21 -17.51 -4.93 5.10
C ARG A 21 -18.29 -3.72 5.65
N ALA A 22 -17.61 -2.59 5.95
CA ALA A 22 -18.20 -1.38 6.52
C ALA A 22 -18.42 -0.27 5.48
N ASN A 23 -19.45 0.55 5.71
CA ASN A 23 -20.42 1.00 4.70
C ASN A 23 -20.13 2.29 3.92
N THR A 24 -18.87 2.67 3.60
CA THR A 24 -18.66 3.88 2.77
C THR A 24 -17.68 3.75 1.61
N VAL A 25 -16.96 2.63 1.49
CA VAL A 25 -16.06 2.43 0.35
C VAL A 25 -16.88 2.15 -0.91
N GLN A 26 -16.73 3.03 -1.90
CA GLN A 26 -17.29 2.88 -3.23
C GLN A 26 -16.18 2.41 -4.18
N ILE A 27 -16.48 1.37 -4.96
CA ILE A 27 -15.59 0.84 -5.98
C ILE A 27 -16.27 0.99 -7.33
N VAL A 28 -15.62 1.74 -8.23
CA VAL A 28 -16.04 1.89 -9.63
C VAL A 28 -15.11 1.06 -10.50
N ASN A 29 -15.68 0.30 -11.44
CA ASN A 29 -14.96 -0.63 -12.32
C ASN A 29 -14.12 -1.67 -11.56
N GLY A 30 -14.70 -2.27 -10.51
CA GLY A 30 -14.04 -3.24 -9.65
C GLY A 30 -13.50 -4.51 -10.32
N SER A 31 -13.94 -4.81 -11.55
CA SER A 31 -13.44 -5.94 -12.35
C SER A 31 -12.11 -5.67 -13.07
N ILE A 32 -11.60 -4.44 -13.06
CA ILE A 32 -10.32 -4.10 -13.69
C ILE A 32 -9.19 -4.87 -13.02
N GLY A 33 -8.34 -5.51 -13.83
CA GLY A 33 -7.13 -6.19 -13.38
C GLY A 33 -6.06 -5.20 -12.93
N ILE A 34 -5.44 -5.48 -11.79
CA ILE A 34 -4.32 -4.69 -11.27
C ILE A 34 -3.12 -5.58 -10.91
N THR A 35 -1.92 -5.17 -11.28
CA THR A 35 -0.69 -5.92 -11.03
C THR A 35 0.27 -5.03 -10.22
N PRO A 36 0.36 -5.22 -8.89
CA PRO A 36 1.34 -4.55 -8.08
C PRO A 36 2.75 -5.08 -8.37
N ILE A 37 3.73 -4.17 -8.40
CA ILE A 37 5.13 -4.57 -8.29
C ILE A 37 5.41 -4.93 -6.83
N VAL A 38 5.85 -6.17 -6.62
CA VAL A 38 6.54 -6.64 -5.41
C VAL A 38 7.94 -5.98 -5.41
N PRO A 39 8.55 -5.59 -4.27
CA PRO A 39 9.76 -4.76 -4.24
C PRO A 39 10.77 -5.12 -5.34
N LEU A 40 11.23 -4.09 -6.07
CA LEU A 40 12.10 -4.30 -7.22
C LEU A 40 13.40 -4.97 -6.76
N ALA A 41 13.69 -6.14 -7.32
CA ALA A 41 14.96 -6.82 -7.07
C ALA A 41 16.07 -6.18 -7.91
N LEU A 42 17.14 -5.75 -7.25
CA LEU A 42 18.40 -5.38 -7.86
C LEU A 42 19.35 -6.58 -7.81
N SER A 43 19.82 -7.02 -8.97
CA SER A 43 20.89 -8.02 -9.09
C SER A 43 22.00 -7.43 -9.95
N GLY A 44 23.17 -7.17 -9.35
CA GLY A 44 24.30 -6.56 -10.10
C GLY A 44 25.68 -6.97 -9.60
N ASP A 45 25.80 -7.43 -8.36
CA ASP A 45 27.06 -7.76 -7.68
C ASP A 45 27.07 -9.19 -7.10
N GLY A 46 26.11 -10.04 -7.48
CA GLY A 46 25.90 -11.36 -6.88
C GLY A 46 25.10 -11.33 -5.58
N HIS A 47 24.65 -10.15 -5.15
CA HIS A 47 23.69 -9.99 -4.07
C HIS A 47 22.34 -9.52 -4.64
N GLU A 48 21.27 -10.18 -4.22
CA GLU A 48 19.91 -9.69 -4.45
C GLU A 48 19.60 -8.64 -3.40
N ARG A 49 19.21 -7.44 -3.83
CA ARG A 49 18.72 -6.37 -2.96
C ARG A 49 17.31 -6.00 -3.35
N ALA A 50 16.52 -5.55 -2.39
CA ALA A 50 15.17 -5.08 -2.65
C ALA A 50 15.09 -3.55 -2.56
N LEU A 51 14.36 -2.93 -3.48
CA LEU A 51 14.11 -1.49 -3.49
C LEU A 51 12.71 -1.15 -2.98
N ALA A 52 12.63 -0.17 -2.08
CA ALA A 52 11.41 0.46 -1.65
C ALA A 52 11.45 1.98 -1.87
N ILE A 53 10.31 2.56 -2.21
CA ILE A 53 10.11 4.01 -2.23
C ILE A 53 9.43 4.38 -0.91
N ALA A 54 10.06 5.23 -0.11
CA ALA A 54 9.52 5.65 1.19
C ALA A 54 9.94 7.09 1.54
N ASP A 55 9.31 7.66 2.56
CA ASP A 55 9.68 8.97 3.13
C ASP A 55 10.85 8.92 4.12
N SER A 56 11.25 7.72 4.53
CA SER A 56 12.33 7.49 5.49
C SER A 56 12.98 6.12 5.29
N ALA A 57 14.22 5.98 5.75
CA ALA A 57 14.94 4.70 5.69
C ALA A 57 14.28 3.65 6.60
N GLU A 58 13.77 4.07 7.75
CA GLU A 58 13.05 3.24 8.71
C GLU A 58 11.76 2.68 8.10
N MET A 59 10.98 3.52 7.41
CA MET A 59 9.78 3.08 6.69
C MET A 59 10.13 2.10 5.56
N ALA A 60 11.22 2.36 4.83
CA ALA A 60 11.70 1.40 3.83
C ALA A 60 12.10 0.06 4.45
N VAL A 61 12.84 0.05 5.57
CA VAL A 61 13.20 -1.17 6.31
C VAL A 61 11.94 -1.91 6.76
N TRP A 62 10.97 -1.21 7.35
CA TRP A 62 9.69 -1.80 7.75
C TRP A 62 8.97 -2.45 6.57
N ARG A 63 8.90 -1.74 5.43
CA ARG A 63 8.24 -2.23 4.21
C ARG A 63 8.95 -3.43 3.58
N LEU A 64 10.28 -3.43 3.55
CA LEU A 64 11.10 -4.49 2.97
C LEU A 64 11.13 -5.76 3.85
N ASN A 65 11.00 -5.61 5.17
CA ASN A 65 10.90 -6.73 6.11
C ASN A 65 9.45 -7.21 6.31
N HIS A 66 8.53 -6.89 5.39
CA HIS A 66 7.13 -7.32 5.46
C HIS A 66 6.44 -6.99 6.80
N GLY A 67 6.76 -5.83 7.38
CA GLY A 67 6.19 -5.37 8.65
C GLY A 67 6.80 -6.01 9.90
N GLN A 68 7.87 -6.80 9.77
CA GLN A 68 8.54 -7.43 10.92
C GLN A 68 9.51 -6.49 11.66
N ALA A 69 9.92 -5.38 11.04
CA ALA A 69 10.68 -4.34 11.75
C ALA A 69 9.74 -3.53 12.66
N PRO A 70 10.25 -2.73 13.61
CA PRO A 70 9.42 -1.84 14.41
C PRO A 70 8.55 -0.95 13.53
N MET A 71 7.26 -0.84 13.88
CA MET A 71 6.31 -0.01 13.14
C MET A 71 6.65 1.47 13.32
N ILE A 72 6.51 2.23 12.24
CA ILE A 72 6.88 3.64 12.17
C ILE A 72 5.78 4.42 11.44
N LYS A 73 5.57 5.67 11.83
CA LYS A 73 4.69 6.59 11.09
C LYS A 73 5.42 7.08 9.85
N GLY A 74 4.68 7.24 8.76
CA GLY A 74 5.26 7.68 7.49
C GLY A 74 4.53 7.08 6.30
N ALA A 75 5.16 7.13 5.14
CA ALA A 75 4.60 6.69 3.88
C ALA A 75 5.57 5.85 3.06
N HIS A 76 5.06 4.79 2.47
CA HIS A 76 5.73 4.06 1.40
C HIS A 76 4.85 4.06 0.14
N LEU A 77 5.49 3.94 -1.01
CA LEU A 77 4.82 3.97 -2.31
C LEU A 77 4.97 2.62 -3.01
N GLN A 78 3.96 2.30 -3.82
CA GLN A 78 3.88 1.07 -4.59
C GLN A 78 3.49 1.40 -6.03
N LEU A 79 4.22 0.80 -6.97
CA LEU A 79 3.84 0.84 -8.38
C LEU A 79 2.78 -0.24 -8.65
N VAL A 80 1.68 0.15 -9.25
CA VAL A 80 0.57 -0.74 -9.61
C VAL A 80 0.20 -0.50 -11.06
N TYR A 81 0.32 -1.52 -11.89
CA TYR A 81 -0.21 -1.49 -13.24
C TYR A 81 -1.71 -1.74 -13.21
N ALA A 82 -2.50 -0.94 -13.91
CA ALA A 82 -3.93 -1.17 -14.09
C ALA A 82 -4.26 -1.36 -15.58
N GLU A 83 -5.07 -2.37 -15.88
CA GLU A 83 -5.51 -2.68 -17.25
C GLU A 83 -6.50 -1.62 -17.80
N GLY A 84 -7.12 -0.83 -16.92
CA GLY A 84 -8.08 0.21 -17.27
C GLY A 84 -8.31 1.21 -16.14
N GLU A 85 -9.30 2.09 -16.32
CA GLU A 85 -9.69 3.06 -15.30
C GLU A 85 -10.55 2.43 -14.21
N ALA A 86 -10.23 2.72 -12.95
CA ALA A 86 -11.01 2.32 -11.79
C ALA A 86 -10.80 3.33 -10.65
N GLU A 87 -11.76 3.40 -9.73
CA GLU A 87 -11.71 4.33 -8.60
C GLU A 87 -12.15 3.62 -7.32
N ILE A 88 -11.44 3.89 -6.23
CA ILE A 88 -11.82 3.52 -4.88
C ILE A 88 -11.86 4.80 -4.04
N GLN A 89 -13.02 5.07 -3.44
CA GLN A 89 -13.17 6.22 -2.56
C GLN A 89 -14.02 5.87 -1.34
N GLY A 90 -13.62 6.35 -0.17
CA GLY A 90 -14.39 6.22 1.05
C GLY A 90 -13.54 5.80 2.23
N ILE A 91 -14.21 5.44 3.32
CA ILE A 91 -13.57 5.09 4.59
C ILE A 91 -13.99 3.68 4.96
N CYS A 92 -12.99 2.87 5.28
CA CYS A 92 -13.18 1.57 5.90
C CYS A 92 -12.85 1.66 7.39
N SER A 93 -13.79 1.27 8.26
CA SER A 93 -13.52 1.22 9.70
C SER A 93 -14.04 -0.09 10.32
N TRP A 94 -13.28 -0.62 11.27
CA TRP A 94 -13.67 -1.77 12.09
C TRP A 94 -13.00 -1.71 13.46
N GLU A 95 -13.57 -2.38 14.44
CA GLU A 95 -13.00 -2.44 15.79
C GLU A 95 -12.07 -3.64 15.95
N ILE A 96 -11.01 -3.44 16.73
CA ILE A 96 -10.09 -4.49 17.18
C ILE A 96 -9.97 -4.47 18.69
N LEU A 97 -9.67 -5.63 19.29
CA LEU A 97 -9.41 -5.74 20.71
C LEU A 97 -7.92 -5.53 20.99
N VAL A 98 -7.60 -4.60 21.89
CA VAL A 98 -6.23 -4.28 22.32
C VAL A 98 -6.13 -4.26 23.85
N PRO A 99 -4.91 -4.25 24.45
CA PRO A 99 -4.75 -4.29 25.91
C PRO A 99 -5.48 -3.19 26.67
N LEU A 100 -5.63 -2.01 26.06
CA LEU A 100 -6.26 -0.83 26.65
C LEU A 100 -7.78 -0.74 26.40
N GLY A 101 -8.39 -1.74 25.75
CA GLY A 101 -9.81 -1.77 25.40
C GLY A 101 -10.04 -1.99 23.91
N ASP A 102 -11.15 -1.47 23.40
CA ASP A 102 -11.45 -1.50 21.97
C ASP A 102 -10.74 -0.35 21.27
N ALA A 103 -10.15 -0.61 20.11
CA ALA A 103 -9.57 0.40 19.24
C ALA A 103 -10.25 0.35 17.86
N GLU A 104 -10.54 1.51 17.30
CA GLU A 104 -11.00 1.62 15.93
C GLU A 104 -9.79 1.59 14.98
N VAL A 105 -9.87 0.75 13.96
CA VAL A 105 -8.98 0.79 12.81
C VAL A 105 -9.71 1.47 11.66
N THR A 106 -9.09 2.49 11.08
CA THR A 106 -9.63 3.28 9.99
C THR A 106 -8.65 3.34 8.82
N VAL A 107 -9.17 3.09 7.61
CA VAL A 107 -8.43 3.20 6.34
C VAL A 107 -9.20 4.11 5.40
N GLU A 108 -8.59 5.23 5.04
CA GLU A 108 -9.14 6.16 4.05
C GLU A 108 -8.61 5.82 2.65
N TYR A 109 -9.53 5.64 1.70
CA TYR A 109 -9.22 5.38 0.31
C TYR A 109 -9.54 6.60 -0.55
N ALA A 110 -8.55 7.01 -1.35
CA ALA A 110 -8.69 8.00 -2.42
C ALA A 110 -7.83 7.59 -3.63
N ILE A 111 -8.16 6.43 -4.20
CA ILE A 111 -7.38 5.80 -5.28
C ILE A 111 -8.09 6.00 -6.60
N ARG A 112 -7.34 6.51 -7.58
CA ARG A 112 -7.74 6.59 -8.98
C ARG A 112 -6.72 5.87 -9.84
N PHE A 113 -7.12 4.78 -10.46
CA PHE A 113 -6.32 4.07 -11.45
C PHE A 113 -6.56 4.66 -12.83
N ARG A 114 -5.48 4.91 -13.55
CA ARG A 114 -5.46 5.12 -14.99
C ARG A 114 -4.87 3.89 -15.69
N PRO A 115 -5.18 3.65 -16.97
CA PRO A 115 -4.54 2.58 -17.71
C PRO A 115 -3.01 2.74 -17.68
N GLY A 116 -2.28 1.68 -17.34
CA GLY A 116 -0.83 1.70 -17.20
C GLY A 116 -0.36 1.80 -15.74
N TRP A 117 0.83 2.37 -15.54
CA TRP A 117 1.47 2.45 -14.23
C TRP A 117 0.91 3.59 -13.38
N ASN A 118 0.49 3.24 -12.16
CA ASN A 118 0.00 4.16 -11.14
C ASN A 118 0.90 4.06 -9.92
N LEU A 119 1.09 5.19 -9.24
CA LEU A 119 1.85 5.25 -8.00
C LEU A 119 0.86 5.39 -6.84
N ILE A 120 0.79 4.37 -5.99
CA ILE A 120 -0.10 4.30 -4.84
C ILE A 120 0.72 4.56 -3.58
N ARG A 121 0.32 5.56 -2.80
CA ARG A 121 0.92 5.86 -1.51
C ARG A 121 0.11 5.19 -0.42
N ASN A 122 0.81 4.58 0.53
CA ASN A 122 0.25 4.01 1.75
C ASN A 122 0.90 4.76 2.91
N ARG A 123 0.10 5.48 3.69
CA ARG A 123 0.57 6.27 4.82
C ARG A 123 0.04 5.68 6.12
N ILE A 124 0.94 5.35 7.04
CA ILE A 124 0.64 4.97 8.41
C ILE A 124 0.64 6.25 9.25
N VAL A 125 -0.55 6.66 9.70
CA VAL A 125 -0.77 7.87 10.50
C VAL A 125 -0.75 7.52 11.99
N ASP A 126 -1.33 6.38 12.33
CA ASP A 126 -1.35 5.90 13.71
C ASP A 126 -1.33 4.39 13.80
N PHE A 127 -0.84 3.91 14.94
CA PHE A 127 -0.75 2.49 15.27
C PHE A 127 -0.79 2.28 16.78
N ILE A 128 -1.11 1.05 17.18
CA ILE A 128 -1.22 0.66 18.59
C ILE A 128 -0.56 -0.70 18.82
N GLU A 129 -0.07 -0.93 20.04
CA GLU A 129 0.42 -2.26 20.44
C GLU A 129 -0.77 -3.20 20.69
N SER A 130 -0.74 -4.37 20.05
CA SER A 130 -1.73 -5.43 20.24
C SER A 130 -1.39 -6.31 21.45
N TRP A 131 -2.30 -7.23 21.80
CA TRP A 131 -2.07 -8.22 22.86
C TRP A 131 -0.85 -9.12 22.66
N SER A 132 -0.39 -9.28 21.42
CA SER A 132 0.80 -10.08 21.11
C SER A 132 2.12 -9.32 21.32
N GLY A 133 2.06 -8.04 21.67
CA GLY A 133 3.20 -7.12 21.67
C GLY A 133 3.60 -6.63 20.26
N ALA A 134 2.96 -7.16 19.21
CA ALA A 134 3.12 -6.63 17.85
C ALA A 134 2.31 -5.34 17.69
N TYR A 135 2.87 -4.37 16.98
CA TYR A 135 2.15 -3.16 16.58
C TYR A 135 1.20 -3.44 15.41
N GLN A 136 0.06 -2.78 15.43
CA GLN A 136 -0.97 -2.85 14.40
C GLN A 136 -1.39 -1.43 13.99
N GLU A 137 -1.53 -1.21 12.69
CA GLU A 137 -2.00 0.06 12.14
C GLU A 137 -3.44 0.31 12.57
N THR A 138 -3.70 1.52 13.09
CA THR A 138 -5.05 1.97 13.49
C THR A 138 -5.57 3.08 12.60
N TYR A 139 -4.69 3.82 11.93
CA TYR A 139 -5.11 4.81 10.96
C TYR A 139 -4.18 4.85 9.75
N MET A 140 -4.75 4.57 8.57
CA MET A 140 -4.06 4.61 7.30
C MET A 140 -4.77 5.50 6.29
N ILE A 141 -3.97 6.11 5.40
CA ILE A 141 -4.46 6.81 4.22
C ILE A 141 -3.81 6.17 3.00
N ILE A 142 -4.63 5.76 2.02
CA ILE A 142 -4.18 5.14 0.79
C ILE A 142 -4.72 5.93 -0.40
N ASP A 143 -3.83 6.50 -1.19
CA ASP A 143 -4.18 7.39 -2.30
C ASP A 143 -3.28 7.24 -3.54
N THR A 144 -3.79 7.66 -4.69
CA THR A 144 -2.97 7.77 -5.91
C THR A 144 -2.21 9.10 -5.89
N VAL A 145 -0.91 9.05 -6.17
CA VAL A 145 -0.10 10.26 -6.38
C VAL A 145 0.29 10.39 -7.85
N GLY A 146 0.14 11.60 -8.41
CA GLY A 146 0.40 11.86 -9.83
C GLY A 146 1.89 12.01 -10.18
N VAL A 147 2.71 12.38 -9.21
CA VAL A 147 4.17 12.50 -9.30
C VAL A 147 4.79 11.99 -8.03
N LEU A 148 6.05 11.56 -8.10
CA LEU A 148 6.82 11.17 -6.93
C LEU A 148 6.94 12.40 -5.98
N PRO A 149 6.48 12.30 -4.72
CA PRO A 149 6.65 13.39 -3.75
C PRO A 149 8.12 13.76 -3.53
N GLU A 150 8.41 15.01 -3.16
CA GLU A 150 9.79 15.48 -2.93
C GLU A 150 10.41 14.89 -1.65
N ASP A 151 9.56 14.49 -0.70
CA ASP A 151 9.94 13.93 0.59
C ASP A 151 10.19 12.41 0.54
N VAL A 152 10.12 11.78 -0.64
CA VAL A 152 10.35 10.34 -0.78
C VAL A 152 11.59 10.02 -1.60
N ALA A 153 12.26 8.93 -1.22
CA ALA A 153 13.46 8.45 -1.87
C ALA A 153 13.40 6.93 -2.09
N TRP A 154 14.28 6.46 -2.97
CA TRP A 154 14.54 5.03 -3.15
C TRP A 154 15.54 4.55 -2.10
N PHE A 155 15.18 3.50 -1.39
CA PHE A 155 16.03 2.82 -0.41
C PHE A 155 16.24 1.37 -0.82
N SER A 156 17.46 0.88 -0.69
CA SER A 156 17.81 -0.52 -0.95
C SER A 156 18.20 -1.22 0.35
N GLN A 157 17.76 -2.47 0.51
CA GLN A 157 18.28 -3.40 1.53
C GLN A 157 18.86 -4.64 0.86
#